data_AF-A0A0L0NV25-F1
#
_entry.id   AF-A0A0L0NV25-F1
#
_cell.length_a   1.000
_cell.length_b   1.000
_cell.length_c   1.000
_cell.angle_alpha   90.00
_cell.angle_beta   90.00
_cell.angle_gamma   90.00
#
_symmetry.space_group_name_H-M   'P 1'
#
loop_
_entity.id
_entity.type
_entity.pdbx_description
1 polymer ?
#
loop_
_entity_poly.entity_id
_entity_poly.type
_entity_poly.pdbx_seq_one_letter_code
_entity_poly.pdbx_strand_id
1 'polypeptide(L)'
;MVVQSTTNYDYTGATAGLMDLLRYLNNYPALGTGIERLANQGHNLLGSELPIEFLKYQVGYQINLIGSYPTDTDVVPSAIFVAAFAVLLFVHLGIFIINCSRHHFFWVSIGWVFYCILRCIGFGLRIPFGKDVTRVPTGIASEVLLILPSIVLVSLNLILAQRIFTWRHPVGGSRKLFWGFMITLYIFVLAIIGMTIACAAIPYIYFLSEGVYLSYKKVVQASAVLILAYSLTAISLIGLAYFFKPTRKDENLYTYQPWWIESFSPFYFVKKGAVYEAEETFMKRNHNHRHAIRVIAATHHHYNMVEGLTNQRGDLSHNWSLGLIAITTLFIFVGSLCRLIVCFQDRYTREQSRLCDPVAMYILWGLLEVIINVLYIVGRVDLRFYRPDILPAKVRAIITAQQSIEQSDASSEFDQYSSEEEISDTESSEGFDLTPNVQKEGFVKNAKELESDYDEEFRF
;
A
#
# COMPACT_ATOMS: atom_id res chain seq x y z
N MET A 1 31.76 6.04 -17.85
CA MET A 1 32.29 6.28 -19.21
C MET A 1 31.08 6.70 -20.02
N VAL A 2 31.08 7.94 -20.52
CA VAL A 2 29.85 8.74 -20.70
C VAL A 2 29.05 8.29 -21.93
N VAL A 3 27.84 7.75 -21.70
CA VAL A 3 26.77 7.72 -22.70
C VAL A 3 25.99 9.03 -22.50
N GLN A 4 26.22 10.05 -23.34
CA GLN A 4 25.50 11.33 -23.25
C GLN A 4 24.04 11.16 -23.71
N SER A 5 23.10 11.86 -23.07
CA SER A 5 21.64 11.78 -23.23
C SER A 5 21.08 12.28 -24.57
N THR A 6 21.89 12.31 -25.62
CA THR A 6 21.50 12.67 -27.00
C THR A 6 22.23 11.76 -27.99
N THR A 7 22.05 10.44 -27.87
CA THR A 7 22.70 9.50 -28.80
C THR A 7 21.87 9.36 -30.07
N ASN A 8 22.39 9.92 -31.16
CA ASN A 8 22.10 9.41 -32.50
C ASN A 8 22.45 7.91 -32.48
N TYR A 9 21.47 7.04 -32.60
CA TYR A 9 21.66 5.58 -32.66
C TYR A 9 22.12 5.14 -34.05
N ASP A 10 23.02 5.92 -34.65
CA ASP A 10 23.66 5.62 -35.94
C ASP A 10 24.76 4.59 -35.68
N TYR A 11 24.37 3.32 -35.77
CA TYR A 11 25.31 2.22 -35.65
C TYR A 11 26.07 2.02 -36.96
N THR A 12 27.32 1.60 -36.86
CA THR A 12 28.02 1.11 -38.06
C THR A 12 27.34 -0.15 -38.58
N GLY A 13 27.28 -0.33 -39.90
CA GLY A 13 26.77 -1.56 -40.50
C GLY A 13 27.47 -2.83 -40.00
N ALA A 14 28.73 -2.71 -39.56
CA ALA A 14 29.49 -3.80 -38.95
C ALA A 14 28.92 -4.22 -37.58
N THR A 15 28.53 -3.27 -36.73
CA THR A 15 27.89 -3.57 -35.44
C THR A 15 26.56 -4.29 -35.63
N ALA A 16 25.72 -3.80 -36.54
CA ALA A 16 24.44 -4.45 -36.85
C ALA A 16 24.62 -5.88 -37.38
N GLY A 17 25.53 -6.08 -38.33
CA GLY A 17 25.81 -7.41 -38.88
C GLY A 17 26.35 -8.41 -37.84
N LEU A 18 27.20 -7.96 -36.92
CA LEU A 18 27.69 -8.80 -35.83
C LEU A 18 26.56 -9.19 -34.86
N MET A 19 25.70 -8.24 -34.51
CA MET A 19 24.57 -8.51 -33.62
C MET A 19 23.56 -9.45 -34.28
N ASP A 20 23.31 -9.32 -35.58
CA ASP A 20 22.47 -10.27 -36.31
C ASP A 20 23.09 -11.67 -36.38
N LEU A 21 24.42 -11.78 -36.56
CA LEU A 21 25.11 -13.07 -36.48
C LEU A 21 24.89 -13.73 -35.10
N LEU A 22 25.08 -12.98 -34.01
CA LEU A 22 24.81 -13.48 -32.66
C LEU A 22 23.35 -13.91 -32.48
N ARG A 23 22.41 -13.19 -33.08
CA ARG A 23 21.00 -13.58 -33.06
C ARG A 23 20.79 -14.90 -33.78
N TYR A 24 21.33 -15.10 -34.99
CA TYR A 24 21.22 -16.37 -35.70
C TYR A 24 21.82 -17.55 -34.92
N LEU A 25 22.93 -17.33 -34.21
CA LEU A 25 23.53 -18.34 -33.33
C LEU A 25 22.64 -18.70 -32.12
N ASN A 26 21.80 -17.77 -31.67
CA ASN A 26 20.88 -17.97 -30.54
C ASN A 26 19.45 -18.28 -30.99
N ASN A 27 19.26 -18.91 -32.15
CA ASN A 27 17.95 -19.26 -32.72
C ASN A 27 17.05 -18.02 -32.98
N TYR A 28 17.67 -16.94 -33.44
CA TYR A 28 17.05 -15.69 -33.89
C TYR A 28 16.01 -15.11 -32.91
N PRO A 29 16.43 -14.71 -31.69
CA PRO A 29 15.52 -14.19 -30.69
C PRO A 29 14.99 -12.80 -31.08
N ALA A 30 13.87 -12.45 -30.43
CA ALA A 30 13.29 -11.11 -30.49
C ALA A 30 14.32 -10.07 -30.03
N LEU A 31 14.34 -8.93 -30.73
CA LEU A 31 15.20 -7.80 -30.38
C LEU A 31 14.83 -7.26 -29.00
N GLY A 32 15.85 -6.86 -28.23
CA GLY A 32 15.66 -6.36 -26.87
C GLY A 32 15.52 -7.44 -25.80
N THR A 33 15.66 -8.73 -26.14
CA THR A 33 15.54 -9.84 -25.18
C THR A 33 16.89 -10.49 -24.86
N GLY A 34 17.00 -11.08 -23.67
CA GLY A 34 18.18 -11.83 -23.22
C GLY A 34 19.42 -10.97 -22.97
N ILE A 35 19.26 -9.70 -22.61
CA ILE A 35 20.38 -8.78 -22.42
C ILE A 35 21.37 -9.22 -21.34
N GLU A 36 20.92 -9.92 -20.30
CA GLU A 36 21.81 -10.48 -19.27
C GLU A 36 22.73 -11.55 -19.88
N ARG A 37 22.19 -12.44 -20.71
CA ARG A 37 22.97 -13.44 -21.42
C ARG A 37 23.96 -12.79 -22.38
N LEU A 38 23.52 -11.78 -23.11
CA LEU A 38 24.38 -11.03 -24.04
C LEU A 38 25.50 -10.28 -23.32
N ALA A 39 25.22 -9.65 -22.19
CA ALA A 39 26.22 -8.99 -21.36
C ALA A 39 27.27 -10.00 -20.86
N ASN A 40 26.83 -11.14 -20.34
CA ASN A 40 27.72 -12.21 -19.89
C ASN A 40 28.57 -12.79 -21.03
N GLN A 41 27.98 -13.05 -22.19
CA GLN A 41 28.70 -13.50 -23.38
C GLN A 41 29.72 -12.46 -23.84
N GLY A 42 29.33 -11.18 -23.88
CA GLY A 42 30.22 -10.08 -24.21
C GLY A 42 31.42 -10.02 -23.28
N HIS A 43 31.19 -10.11 -21.95
CA HIS A 43 32.26 -10.06 -20.97
C HIS A 43 33.21 -11.25 -21.07
N ASN A 44 32.68 -12.44 -21.37
CA ASN A 44 33.49 -13.64 -21.59
C ASN A 44 34.34 -13.56 -22.87
N LEU A 45 33.88 -12.84 -23.90
CA LEU A 45 34.57 -12.73 -25.18
C LEU A 45 35.57 -11.56 -25.24
N LEU A 46 35.21 -10.42 -24.66
CA LEU A 46 35.91 -9.15 -24.85
C LEU A 46 36.55 -8.61 -23.56
N GLY A 47 36.31 -9.26 -22.42
CA GLY A 47 36.79 -8.85 -21.11
C GLY A 47 35.82 -7.93 -20.37
N SER A 48 36.33 -7.26 -19.33
CA SER A 48 35.50 -6.47 -18.42
C SER A 48 34.88 -5.22 -19.06
N GLU A 49 35.53 -4.66 -20.09
CA GLU A 49 35.06 -3.44 -20.76
C GLU A 49 34.50 -3.78 -22.13
N LEU A 50 33.18 -3.60 -22.31
CA LEU A 50 32.53 -3.81 -23.59
C LEU A 50 32.61 -2.57 -24.48
N PRO A 51 32.79 -2.71 -25.80
CA PRO A 51 32.74 -1.59 -26.73
C PRO A 51 31.45 -0.79 -26.60
N ILE A 52 31.56 0.54 -26.51
CA ILE A 52 30.45 1.47 -26.32
C ILE A 52 29.36 1.30 -27.40
N GLU A 53 29.76 0.99 -28.64
CA GLU A 53 28.82 0.80 -29.75
C GLU A 53 27.95 -0.46 -29.58
N PHE A 54 28.46 -1.49 -28.90
CA PHE A 54 27.66 -2.67 -28.57
C PHE A 54 26.64 -2.36 -27.49
N LEU A 55 27.04 -1.58 -26.47
CA LEU A 55 26.14 -1.14 -25.41
C LEU A 55 25.03 -0.23 -25.98
N LYS A 56 25.38 0.76 -26.81
CA LYS A 56 24.40 1.63 -27.47
C LYS A 56 23.42 0.84 -28.33
N TYR A 57 23.90 -0.11 -29.13
CA TYR A 57 23.04 -0.98 -29.94
C TYR A 57 22.06 -1.74 -29.06
N GLN A 58 22.57 -2.44 -28.06
CA GLN A 58 21.74 -3.30 -27.23
C GLN A 58 20.72 -2.51 -26.39
N VAL A 59 21.14 -1.41 -25.77
CA VAL A 59 20.25 -0.49 -25.04
C VAL A 59 19.22 0.13 -25.99
N GLY A 60 19.64 0.53 -27.20
CA GLY A 60 18.77 1.13 -28.19
C GLY A 60 17.61 0.23 -28.62
N TYR A 61 17.80 -1.09 -28.62
CA TYR A 61 16.76 -2.09 -28.92
C TYR A 61 16.03 -2.62 -27.68
N GLN A 62 16.33 -2.14 -26.48
CA GLN A 62 15.49 -2.43 -25.32
C GLN A 62 14.18 -1.65 -25.39
N ILE A 63 13.14 -2.16 -24.72
CA ILE A 63 11.86 -1.45 -24.58
C ILE A 63 12.06 -0.12 -23.86
N ASN A 64 11.37 0.93 -24.31
CA ASN A 64 11.47 2.23 -23.68
C ASN A 64 10.91 2.21 -22.24
N LEU A 65 11.62 2.87 -21.33
CA LEU A 65 11.24 2.99 -19.92
C LEU A 65 10.97 4.46 -19.58
N ILE A 66 10.11 4.71 -18.60
CA ILE A 66 10.05 6.04 -17.98
C ILE A 66 11.37 6.28 -17.27
N GLY A 67 12.04 7.36 -17.65
CA GLY A 67 13.36 7.70 -17.13
C GLY A 67 14.52 7.13 -17.94
N SER A 68 14.24 6.35 -18.97
CA SER A 68 15.24 5.70 -19.82
C SER A 68 16.24 4.84 -19.02
N TYR A 69 17.19 4.25 -19.73
CA TYR A 69 18.31 3.55 -19.09
C TYR A 69 19.28 4.60 -18.51
N PRO A 70 19.67 4.47 -17.23
CA PRO A 70 20.47 5.51 -16.59
C PRO A 70 21.86 5.59 -17.19
N THR A 71 22.43 6.78 -17.10
CA THR A 71 23.81 7.06 -17.49
C THR A 71 24.55 7.75 -16.34
N ASP A 72 25.80 8.15 -16.56
CA ASP A 72 26.58 8.92 -15.58
C ASP A 72 25.85 10.21 -15.12
N THR A 73 24.93 10.75 -15.92
CA THR A 73 24.12 11.94 -15.54
C THR A 73 23.06 11.66 -14.48
N ASP A 74 22.63 10.40 -14.32
CA ASP A 74 21.61 9.98 -13.35
C ASP A 74 22.17 9.86 -11.92
N VAL A 75 23.50 9.86 -11.76
CA VAL A 75 24.16 9.66 -10.45
C VAL A 75 23.76 10.75 -9.46
N VAL A 76 23.89 12.03 -9.85
CA VAL A 76 23.63 13.17 -8.96
C VAL A 76 22.14 13.28 -8.61
N PRO A 77 21.19 13.29 -9.57
CA PRO A 77 19.77 13.37 -9.24
C PRO A 77 19.30 12.19 -8.38
N SER A 78 19.76 10.97 -8.68
CA SER A 78 19.40 9.80 -7.86
C SER A 78 19.90 9.93 -6.43
N ALA A 79 21.13 10.41 -6.20
CA ALA A 79 21.66 10.65 -4.85
C ALA A 79 20.84 11.69 -4.06
N ILE A 80 20.37 12.76 -4.74
CA ILE A 80 19.50 13.77 -4.12
C ILE A 80 18.18 13.11 -3.65
N PHE A 81 17.55 12.29 -4.48
CA PHE A 81 16.31 11.61 -4.09
C PHE A 81 16.51 10.55 -3.02
N VAL A 82 17.64 9.82 -3.01
CA VAL A 82 18.01 8.95 -1.89
C VAL A 82 18.06 9.74 -0.59
N ALA A 83 18.74 10.89 -0.57
CA ALA A 83 18.82 11.74 0.61
C ALA A 83 17.44 12.28 1.03
N ALA A 84 16.63 12.73 0.08
CA ALA A 84 15.28 13.25 0.35
C ALA A 84 14.37 12.18 0.96
N PHE A 85 14.31 10.98 0.37
CA PHE A 85 13.50 9.89 0.90
C PHE A 85 14.04 9.31 2.21
N ALA A 86 15.36 9.37 2.46
CA ALA A 86 15.94 9.01 3.75
C ALA A 86 15.51 9.97 4.86
N VAL A 87 15.50 11.28 4.60
CA VAL A 87 14.96 12.28 5.56
C VAL A 87 13.49 12.00 5.84
N LEU A 88 12.68 11.79 4.80
CA LEU A 88 11.25 11.46 4.96
C LEU A 88 11.03 10.17 5.75
N LEU A 89 11.85 9.14 5.51
CA LEU A 89 11.84 7.88 6.25
C LEU A 89 12.02 8.13 7.75
N PHE A 90 13.05 8.89 8.14
CA PHE A 90 13.30 9.18 9.55
C PHE A 90 12.22 10.04 10.19
N VAL A 91 11.60 10.96 9.44
CA VAL A 91 10.48 11.75 9.94
C VAL A 91 9.24 10.87 10.18
N HIS A 92 8.84 10.04 9.22
CA HIS A 92 7.72 9.11 9.39
C HIS A 92 7.95 8.13 10.53
N LEU A 93 9.17 7.57 10.61
CA LEU A 93 9.56 6.66 11.68
C LEU A 93 9.56 7.36 13.05
N GLY A 94 10.08 8.59 13.13
CA GLY A 94 10.08 9.39 14.35
C GLY A 94 8.66 9.70 14.85
N ILE A 95 7.76 10.11 13.95
CA ILE A 95 6.34 10.32 14.28
C ILE A 95 5.71 9.02 14.80
N PHE A 96 5.95 7.91 14.11
CA PHE A 96 5.43 6.60 14.52
C PHE A 96 5.94 6.19 15.91
N ILE A 97 7.24 6.32 16.19
CA ILE A 97 7.83 6.00 17.49
C ILE A 97 7.24 6.88 18.60
N ILE A 98 7.12 8.18 18.38
CA ILE A 98 6.52 9.09 19.37
C ILE A 98 5.06 8.71 19.64
N ASN A 99 4.29 8.42 18.61
CA ASN A 99 2.89 8.00 18.74
C ASN A 99 2.77 6.65 19.49
N CYS A 100 3.60 5.66 19.16
CA CYS A 100 3.65 4.37 19.85
C CYS A 100 4.05 4.52 21.33
N SER A 101 5.00 5.41 21.66
CA SER A 101 5.38 5.70 23.06
C SER A 101 4.24 6.32 23.89
N ARG A 102 3.20 6.80 23.22
CA ARG A 102 1.99 7.39 23.80
C ARG A 102 0.77 6.46 23.67
N HIS A 103 0.97 5.22 23.24
CA HIS A 103 -0.06 4.19 23.00
C HIS A 103 -1.06 4.57 21.91
N HIS A 104 -0.62 5.36 20.92
CA HIS A 104 -1.42 5.77 19.78
C HIS A 104 -0.94 5.06 18.51
N PHE A 105 -1.50 3.86 18.24
CA PHE A 105 -1.03 3.02 17.16
C PHE A 105 -1.69 3.36 15.82
N PHE A 106 -0.92 3.90 14.89
CA PHE A 106 -1.37 4.14 13.51
C PHE A 106 -0.53 3.31 12.53
N TRP A 107 -0.93 2.05 12.34
CA TRP A 107 -0.16 1.06 11.56
C TRP A 107 0.10 1.45 10.09
N VAL A 108 -0.75 2.28 9.50
CA VAL A 108 -0.57 2.79 8.13
C VAL A 108 0.73 3.62 8.00
N SER A 109 1.24 4.20 9.10
CA SER A 109 2.55 4.87 9.10
C SER A 109 3.71 3.94 8.76
N ILE A 110 3.65 2.66 9.14
CA ILE A 110 4.67 1.67 8.74
C ILE A 110 4.68 1.52 7.22
N GLY A 111 3.51 1.62 6.56
CA GLY A 111 3.39 1.62 5.11
C GLY A 111 4.20 2.74 4.46
N TRP A 112 4.19 3.97 5.02
CA TRP A 112 5.02 5.08 4.51
C TRP A 112 6.51 4.88 4.78
N VAL A 113 6.89 4.31 5.92
CA VAL A 113 8.29 3.95 6.21
C VAL A 113 8.79 2.91 5.20
N PHE A 114 8.04 1.83 5.02
CA PHE A 114 8.35 0.79 4.04
C PHE A 114 8.46 1.36 2.62
N TYR A 115 7.50 2.20 2.22
CA TYR A 115 7.52 2.93 0.96
C TYR A 115 8.81 3.76 0.79
N CYS A 116 9.24 4.51 1.81
CA CYS A 116 10.46 5.33 1.73
C CYS A 116 11.72 4.45 1.61
N ILE A 117 11.75 3.28 2.26
CA ILE A 117 12.82 2.29 2.11
C ILE A 117 12.93 1.85 0.64
N LEU A 118 11.81 1.45 0.03
CA LEU A 118 11.80 1.03 -1.37
C LEU A 118 12.32 2.14 -2.30
N ARG A 119 11.92 3.40 -2.06
CA ARG A 119 12.41 4.57 -2.82
C ARG A 119 13.92 4.77 -2.66
N CYS A 120 14.45 4.69 -1.44
CA CYS A 120 15.88 4.82 -1.18
C CYS A 120 16.66 3.72 -1.91
N ILE A 121 16.19 2.47 -1.86
CA ILE A 121 16.85 1.36 -2.55
C ILE A 121 16.72 1.51 -4.07
N GLY A 122 15.55 1.86 -4.60
CA GLY A 122 15.33 2.06 -6.04
C GLY A 122 16.27 3.10 -6.63
N PHE A 123 16.28 4.32 -6.09
CA PHE A 123 17.22 5.36 -6.54
C PHE A 123 18.68 5.01 -6.21
N GLY A 124 18.93 4.31 -5.10
CA GLY A 124 20.26 3.84 -4.71
C GLY A 124 20.86 2.83 -5.69
N LEU A 125 20.06 1.90 -6.21
CA LEU A 125 20.45 0.93 -7.24
C LEU A 125 20.57 1.56 -8.62
N ARG A 126 19.83 2.63 -8.91
CA ARG A 126 19.96 3.39 -10.16
C ARG A 126 21.34 4.03 -10.32
N ILE A 127 22.01 4.40 -9.22
CA ILE A 127 23.37 4.99 -9.23
C ILE A 127 24.42 4.03 -9.83
N PRO A 128 24.65 2.82 -9.28
CA PRO A 128 25.60 1.88 -9.88
C PRO A 128 25.15 1.39 -11.26
N PHE A 129 23.84 1.31 -11.53
CA PHE A 129 23.35 0.96 -12.86
C PHE A 129 23.67 2.05 -13.91
N GLY A 130 23.62 3.34 -13.53
CA GLY A 130 24.01 4.44 -14.43
C GLY A 130 25.51 4.50 -14.75
N LYS A 131 26.36 3.96 -13.86
CA LYS A 131 27.80 3.82 -14.10
C LYS A 131 28.13 2.63 -15.00
N ASP A 132 27.30 1.59 -14.95
CA ASP A 132 27.53 0.33 -15.63
C ASP A 132 26.21 -0.36 -15.99
N VAL A 133 25.77 -0.14 -17.23
CA VAL A 133 24.50 -0.67 -17.75
C VAL A 133 24.54 -2.18 -18.02
N THR A 134 25.70 -2.84 -17.92
CA THR A 134 25.79 -4.30 -18.07
C THR A 134 25.37 -5.04 -16.79
N ARG A 135 25.20 -4.32 -15.67
CA ARG A 135 24.70 -4.86 -14.39
C ARG A 135 23.18 -5.05 -14.42
N VAL A 136 22.73 -5.92 -15.32
CA VAL A 136 21.31 -6.16 -15.61
C VAL A 136 20.49 -6.48 -14.35
N PRO A 137 20.93 -7.35 -13.41
CA PRO A 137 20.15 -7.61 -12.19
C PRO A 137 19.94 -6.37 -11.31
N THR A 138 20.96 -5.50 -11.23
CA THR A 138 20.86 -4.22 -10.51
C THR A 138 19.86 -3.29 -11.19
N GLY A 139 19.87 -3.24 -12.52
CA GLY A 139 18.91 -2.45 -13.31
C GLY A 139 17.48 -2.93 -13.15
N ILE A 140 17.22 -4.23 -13.24
CA ILE A 140 15.88 -4.81 -13.02
C ILE A 140 15.38 -4.47 -11.62
N ALA A 141 16.21 -4.67 -10.59
CA ALA A 141 15.84 -4.37 -9.21
C ALA A 141 15.57 -2.87 -9.00
N SER A 142 16.39 -2.00 -9.57
CA SER A 142 16.18 -0.54 -9.58
C SER A 142 14.81 -0.19 -10.16
N GLU A 143 14.48 -0.65 -11.36
CA GLU A 143 13.21 -0.34 -12.02
C GLU A 143 12.00 -0.83 -11.22
N VAL A 144 12.02 -2.08 -10.76
CA VAL A 144 10.94 -2.65 -9.95
C VAL A 144 10.72 -1.81 -8.68
N LEU A 145 11.80 -1.45 -7.98
CA LEU A 145 11.74 -0.66 -6.75
C LEU A 145 11.45 0.83 -6.97
N LEU A 146 11.54 1.33 -8.20
CA LEU A 146 11.07 2.67 -8.57
C LEU A 146 9.59 2.69 -8.95
N ILE A 147 9.03 1.57 -9.42
CA ILE A 147 7.64 1.49 -9.86
C ILE A 147 6.70 1.05 -8.73
N LEU A 148 7.11 0.03 -7.97
CA LEU A 148 6.32 -0.56 -6.90
C LEU A 148 5.85 0.45 -5.82
N PRO A 149 6.67 1.43 -5.37
CA PRO A 149 6.27 2.34 -4.31
C PRO A 149 5.04 3.18 -4.67
N SER A 150 4.88 3.60 -5.93
CA SER A 150 3.70 4.35 -6.35
C SER A 150 2.41 3.56 -6.15
N ILE A 151 2.45 2.23 -6.36
CA ILE A 151 1.29 1.35 -6.16
C ILE A 151 0.99 1.17 -4.67
N VAL A 152 2.03 1.09 -3.83
CA VAL A 152 1.87 1.10 -2.37
C VAL A 152 1.16 2.38 -1.93
N LEU A 153 1.53 3.55 -2.45
CA LEU A 153 0.85 4.81 -2.13
C LEU A 153 -0.63 4.81 -2.53
N VAL A 154 -0.99 4.25 -3.69
CA VAL A 154 -2.40 4.08 -4.07
C VAL A 154 -3.16 3.27 -3.03
N SER A 155 -2.58 2.14 -2.61
CA SER A 155 -3.19 1.27 -1.59
C SER A 155 -3.35 1.98 -0.25
N LEU A 156 -2.35 2.75 0.19
CA LEU A 156 -2.45 3.55 1.41
C LEU A 156 -3.57 4.60 1.29
N ASN A 157 -3.65 5.32 0.16
CA ASN A 157 -4.73 6.27 -0.09
C ASN A 157 -6.11 5.61 -0.08
N LEU A 158 -6.23 4.41 -0.63
CA LEU A 158 -7.49 3.66 -0.59
C LEU A 158 -7.87 3.24 0.84
N ILE A 159 -6.92 2.83 1.67
CA ILE A 159 -7.16 2.56 3.10
C ILE A 159 -7.66 3.83 3.81
N LEU A 160 -7.07 5.00 3.52
CA LEU A 160 -7.52 6.27 4.09
C LEU A 160 -8.93 6.65 3.61
N ALA A 161 -9.22 6.46 2.33
CA ALA A 161 -10.54 6.68 1.75
C ALA A 161 -11.60 5.74 2.36
N GLN A 162 -11.24 4.48 2.62
CA GLN A 162 -12.08 3.52 3.33
C GLN A 162 -12.45 4.03 4.72
N ARG A 163 -11.52 4.64 5.46
CA ARG A 163 -11.80 5.23 6.77
C ARG A 163 -12.76 6.42 6.71
N ILE A 164 -12.67 7.26 5.67
CA ILE A 164 -13.67 8.33 5.42
C ILE A 164 -15.03 7.73 5.08
N PHE A 165 -15.06 6.70 4.23
CA PHE A 165 -16.30 6.03 3.85
C PHE A 165 -16.99 5.43 5.08
N THR A 166 -16.28 4.70 5.93
CA THR A 166 -16.84 4.14 7.18
C THR A 166 -17.26 5.23 8.17
N TRP A 167 -16.57 6.37 8.20
CA TRP A 167 -16.99 7.51 9.02
C TRP A 167 -18.32 8.11 8.55
N ARG A 168 -18.50 8.23 7.24
CA ARG A 168 -19.72 8.78 6.64
C ARG A 168 -20.87 7.77 6.64
N HIS A 169 -20.58 6.49 6.42
CA HIS A 169 -21.54 5.38 6.30
C HIS A 169 -21.11 4.24 7.24
N PRO A 170 -21.30 4.38 8.56
CA PRO A 170 -20.82 3.41 9.55
C PRO A 170 -21.43 2.02 9.34
N VAL A 171 -22.70 1.90 8.93
CA VAL A 171 -23.31 0.60 8.64
C VAL A 171 -22.76 0.01 7.35
N GLY A 172 -22.65 0.82 6.28
CA GLY A 172 -22.13 0.36 5.00
C GLY A 172 -20.67 -0.11 5.08
N GLY A 173 -19.82 0.69 5.74
CA GLY A 173 -18.39 0.43 5.86
C GLY A 173 -18.00 -0.64 6.89
N SER A 174 -18.93 -1.09 7.73
CA SER A 174 -18.71 -2.20 8.68
C SER A 174 -19.22 -3.55 8.15
N ARG A 175 -19.99 -3.56 7.05
CA ARG A 175 -20.49 -4.81 6.45
C ARG A 175 -19.36 -5.69 5.94
N LYS A 176 -19.51 -6.99 6.16
CA LYS A 176 -18.60 -8.04 5.69
C LYS A 176 -18.43 -8.07 4.18
N LEU A 177 -19.50 -7.83 3.43
CA LEU A 177 -19.43 -7.74 1.97
C LEU A 177 -18.47 -6.63 1.54
N PHE A 178 -18.55 -5.46 2.19
CA PHE A 178 -17.65 -4.34 1.90
C PHE A 178 -16.19 -4.69 2.25
N TRP A 179 -15.93 -5.26 3.42
CA TRP A 179 -14.59 -5.71 3.80
C TRP A 179 -14.04 -6.81 2.88
N GLY A 180 -14.84 -7.81 2.54
CA GLY A 180 -14.48 -8.87 1.60
C GLY A 180 -14.14 -8.32 0.21
N PHE A 181 -14.91 -7.34 -0.28
CA PHE A 181 -14.60 -6.62 -1.52
C PHE A 181 -13.26 -5.88 -1.43
N MET A 182 -13.01 -5.13 -0.35
CA MET A 182 -11.74 -4.40 -0.17
C MET A 182 -10.54 -5.35 -0.10
N ILE A 183 -10.62 -6.43 0.67
CA ILE A 183 -9.56 -7.44 0.78
C ILE A 183 -9.29 -8.10 -0.59
N THR A 184 -10.36 -8.49 -1.29
CA THR A 184 -10.25 -9.07 -2.64
C THR A 184 -9.55 -8.11 -3.59
N LEU A 185 -9.88 -6.82 -3.56
CA LEU A 185 -9.24 -5.80 -4.38
C LEU A 185 -7.74 -5.68 -4.07
N TYR A 186 -7.33 -5.68 -2.78
CA TYR A 186 -5.92 -5.63 -2.41
C TYR A 186 -5.14 -6.87 -2.88
N ILE A 187 -5.69 -8.07 -2.68
CA ILE A 187 -5.07 -9.33 -3.15
C ILE A 187 -4.96 -9.35 -4.67
N PHE A 188 -6.01 -8.92 -5.37
CA PHE A 188 -6.03 -8.85 -6.82
C PHE A 188 -4.94 -7.91 -7.36
N VAL A 189 -4.75 -6.75 -6.74
CA VAL A 189 -3.68 -5.82 -7.10
C VAL A 189 -2.29 -6.43 -6.85
N LEU A 190 -2.08 -7.14 -5.74
CA LEU A 190 -0.82 -7.85 -5.49
C LEU A 190 -0.52 -8.90 -6.56
N ALA A 191 -1.52 -9.64 -7.01
CA ALA A 191 -1.38 -10.61 -8.10
C ALA A 191 -1.00 -9.92 -9.44
N ILE A 192 -1.63 -8.79 -9.76
CA ILE A 192 -1.29 -7.98 -10.95
C ILE A 192 0.16 -7.50 -10.88
N ILE A 193 0.61 -7.02 -9.73
CA ILE A 193 1.99 -6.58 -9.52
C ILE A 193 2.97 -7.73 -9.79
N GLY A 194 2.76 -8.90 -9.19
CA GLY A 194 3.62 -10.06 -9.36
C GLY A 194 3.73 -10.49 -10.84
N MET A 195 2.59 -10.55 -11.54
CA MET A 195 2.55 -10.86 -12.97
C MET A 195 3.27 -9.79 -13.81
N THR A 196 3.08 -8.52 -13.48
CA THR A 196 3.74 -7.40 -14.18
C THR A 196 5.25 -7.45 -14.02
N ILE A 197 5.74 -7.70 -12.81
CA ILE A 197 7.18 -7.82 -12.54
C ILE A 197 7.75 -8.99 -13.33
N ALA A 198 7.10 -10.16 -13.33
CA ALA A 198 7.56 -11.31 -14.08
C ALA A 198 7.63 -11.02 -15.59
N CYS A 199 6.54 -10.51 -16.19
CA CYS A 199 6.50 -10.20 -17.63
C CYS A 199 7.43 -9.04 -18.02
N ALA A 200 7.72 -8.11 -17.12
CA ALA A 200 8.67 -7.03 -17.37
C ALA A 200 10.14 -7.49 -17.21
N ALA A 201 10.46 -8.38 -16.26
CA ALA A 201 11.83 -8.78 -15.94
C ALA A 201 12.34 -9.94 -16.83
N ILE A 202 11.52 -10.95 -17.11
CA ILE A 202 11.93 -12.14 -17.87
C ILE A 202 12.56 -11.81 -19.23
N PRO A 203 12.05 -10.83 -20.03
CA PRO A 203 12.68 -10.44 -21.29
C PRO A 203 14.13 -9.98 -21.15
N TYR A 204 14.54 -9.42 -20.01
CA TYR A 204 15.92 -9.00 -19.80
C TYR A 204 16.87 -10.19 -19.55
N ILE A 205 16.35 -11.28 -18.97
CA ILE A 205 17.13 -12.42 -18.51
C ILE A 205 17.25 -13.48 -19.62
N TYR A 206 16.18 -13.70 -20.37
CA TYR A 206 16.08 -14.80 -21.33
C TYR A 206 15.85 -14.32 -22.76
N PHE A 207 16.44 -15.04 -23.71
CA PHE A 207 16.08 -14.94 -25.11
C PHE A 207 14.66 -15.45 -25.32
N LEU A 208 13.82 -14.65 -25.98
CA LEU A 208 12.44 -14.99 -26.25
C LEU A 208 12.19 -14.99 -27.76
N SER A 209 11.21 -15.78 -28.21
CA SER A 209 10.66 -15.62 -29.55
C SER A 209 9.77 -14.38 -29.62
N GLU A 210 9.60 -13.83 -30.82
CA GLU A 210 8.80 -12.62 -31.04
C GLU A 210 7.37 -12.78 -30.51
N GLY A 211 6.72 -13.92 -30.76
CA GLY A 211 5.36 -14.17 -30.28
C GLY A 211 5.22 -14.16 -28.76
N VAL A 212 6.20 -14.70 -28.02
CA VAL A 212 6.19 -14.70 -26.54
C VAL A 212 6.49 -13.31 -26.03
N TYR A 213 7.46 -12.61 -26.61
CA TYR A 213 7.80 -11.26 -26.23
C TYR A 213 6.62 -10.29 -26.40
N LEU A 214 5.93 -10.35 -27.55
CA LEU A 214 4.70 -9.59 -27.80
C LEU A 214 3.60 -9.90 -26.77
N SER A 215 3.47 -11.16 -26.36
CA SER A 215 2.49 -11.56 -25.34
C SER A 215 2.81 -10.93 -23.98
N TYR A 216 4.09 -10.87 -23.59
CA TYR A 216 4.50 -10.24 -22.33
C TYR A 216 4.27 -8.72 -22.36
N LYS A 217 4.54 -8.06 -23.48
CA LYS A 217 4.25 -6.63 -23.65
C LYS A 217 2.76 -6.33 -23.48
N LYS A 218 1.88 -7.17 -24.05
CA LYS A 218 0.42 -7.06 -23.86
C LYS A 218 0.00 -7.22 -22.40
N VAL A 219 0.63 -8.13 -21.65
CA VAL A 219 0.36 -8.28 -20.21
C VAL A 219 0.75 -7.02 -19.43
N VAL A 220 1.92 -6.43 -19.72
CA VAL A 220 2.36 -5.18 -19.09
C VAL A 220 1.45 -4.00 -19.46
N GLN A 221 0.96 -3.94 -20.70
CA GLN A 221 -0.02 -2.94 -21.13
C GLN A 221 -1.36 -3.10 -20.38
N ALA A 222 -1.87 -4.33 -20.27
CA ALA A 222 -3.09 -4.63 -19.54
C ALA A 222 -2.95 -4.28 -18.06
N SER A 223 -1.83 -4.62 -17.43
CA SER A 223 -1.59 -4.27 -16.02
C SER A 223 -1.46 -2.77 -15.80
N ALA A 224 -0.86 -2.02 -16.75
CA ALA A 224 -0.81 -0.56 -16.68
C ALA A 224 -2.22 0.06 -16.70
N VAL A 225 -3.16 -0.47 -17.50
CA VAL A 225 -4.57 -0.04 -17.50
C VAL A 225 -5.21 -0.31 -16.13
N LEU A 226 -5.01 -1.51 -15.58
CA LEU A 226 -5.58 -1.89 -14.30
C LEU A 226 -5.01 -1.05 -13.14
N ILE A 227 -3.70 -0.75 -13.16
CA ILE A 227 -3.06 0.12 -12.15
C ILE A 227 -3.58 1.55 -12.27
N LEU A 228 -3.80 2.07 -13.49
CA LEU A 228 -4.41 3.38 -13.68
C LEU A 228 -5.84 3.41 -13.10
N ALA A 229 -6.65 2.41 -13.40
CA ALA A 229 -8.00 2.29 -12.84
C ALA A 229 -7.96 2.18 -11.30
N TYR A 230 -7.01 1.41 -10.76
CA TYR A 230 -6.80 1.27 -9.33
C TYR A 230 -6.46 2.61 -8.66
N SER A 231 -5.65 3.45 -9.30
CA SER A 231 -5.32 4.78 -8.78
C SER A 231 -6.54 5.67 -8.55
N LEU A 232 -7.64 5.46 -9.30
CA LEU A 232 -8.88 6.23 -9.14
C LEU A 232 -9.79 5.71 -8.02
N THR A 233 -9.54 4.51 -7.49
CA THR A 233 -10.45 3.85 -6.53
C THR A 233 -10.65 4.65 -5.24
N ALA A 234 -9.61 5.31 -4.72
CA ALA A 234 -9.70 6.13 -3.52
C ALA A 234 -10.65 7.32 -3.73
N ILE A 235 -10.54 8.01 -4.88
CA ILE A 235 -11.44 9.12 -5.24
C ILE A 235 -12.85 8.60 -5.51
N SER A 236 -12.99 7.47 -6.21
CA SER A 236 -14.30 6.85 -6.45
C SER A 236 -15.00 6.49 -5.15
N LEU A 237 -14.29 5.94 -4.17
CA LEU A 237 -14.85 5.59 -2.86
C LEU A 237 -15.27 6.82 -2.06
N ILE A 238 -14.48 7.90 -2.11
CA ILE A 238 -14.88 9.20 -1.56
C ILE A 238 -16.12 9.72 -2.29
N GLY A 239 -16.14 9.68 -3.62
CA GLY A 239 -17.28 10.09 -4.44
C GLY A 239 -18.56 9.35 -4.05
N LEU A 240 -18.49 8.02 -3.89
CA LEU A 240 -19.59 7.20 -3.40
C LEU A 240 -20.06 7.62 -2.00
N ALA A 241 -19.13 7.95 -1.09
CA ALA A 241 -19.47 8.39 0.26
C ALA A 241 -20.30 9.70 0.27
N TYR A 242 -20.05 10.61 -0.66
CA TYR A 242 -20.77 11.90 -0.73
C TYR A 242 -21.98 11.87 -1.66
N PHE A 243 -21.95 11.04 -2.70
CA PHE A 243 -23.06 10.89 -3.64
C PHE A 243 -24.27 10.23 -2.97
N PHE A 244 -24.03 9.19 -2.17
CA PHE A 244 -25.08 8.58 -1.37
C PHE A 244 -25.18 9.28 -0.01
N LYS A 245 -26.35 9.83 0.28
CA LYS A 245 -26.65 10.35 1.63
C LYS A 245 -26.72 9.19 2.61
N PRO A 246 -26.28 9.39 3.86
CA PRO A 246 -26.45 8.38 4.90
C PRO A 246 -27.90 8.00 5.08
N THR A 247 -28.11 6.76 5.49
CA THR A 247 -29.45 6.25 5.76
C THR A 247 -29.88 6.61 7.18
N ARG A 248 -31.19 6.56 7.46
CA ARG A 248 -31.71 6.68 8.84
C ARG A 248 -31.12 5.63 9.79
N LYS A 249 -30.71 4.46 9.26
CA LYS A 249 -30.01 3.42 10.04
C LYS A 249 -28.60 3.87 10.42
N ASP A 250 -27.92 4.65 9.57
CA ASP A 250 -26.65 5.27 9.93
C ASP A 250 -26.86 6.36 11.00
N GLU A 251 -27.85 7.25 10.82
CA GLU A 251 -28.18 8.38 11.73
C GLU A 251 -28.40 7.97 13.19
N ASN A 252 -29.09 6.84 13.40
CA ASN A 252 -29.47 6.36 14.72
C ASN A 252 -28.37 5.57 15.45
N LEU A 253 -27.26 5.26 14.79
CA LEU A 253 -26.26 4.33 15.32
C LEU A 253 -25.17 5.07 16.14
N TYR A 254 -24.82 4.51 17.29
CA TYR A 254 -23.74 5.05 18.13
C TYR A 254 -22.37 4.79 17.50
N THR A 255 -21.54 5.84 17.43
CA THR A 255 -20.16 5.73 16.95
C THR A 255 -19.14 6.02 18.06
N TYR A 256 -18.03 5.26 18.05
CA TYR A 256 -16.88 5.46 18.92
C TYR A 256 -15.80 6.24 18.19
N GLN A 257 -15.50 7.44 18.67
CA GLN A 257 -14.52 8.34 18.08
C GLN A 257 -13.37 8.63 19.05
N PRO A 258 -12.17 8.93 18.53
CA PRO A 258 -11.02 9.30 19.34
C PRO A 258 -11.15 10.76 19.81
N TRP A 259 -11.94 11.01 20.87
CA TRP A 259 -12.18 12.36 21.40
C TRP A 259 -10.96 12.98 22.11
N TRP A 260 -9.96 12.17 22.46
CA TRP A 260 -8.70 12.64 23.03
C TRP A 260 -7.77 13.34 22.01
N ILE A 261 -8.14 13.32 20.73
CA ILE A 261 -7.45 14.10 19.70
C ILE A 261 -8.08 15.48 19.66
N GLU A 262 -7.30 16.49 20.04
CA GLU A 262 -7.75 17.88 20.18
C GLU A 262 -7.40 18.74 18.96
N SER A 263 -6.34 18.35 18.22
CA SER A 263 -5.82 19.13 17.10
C SER A 263 -5.18 18.23 16.03
N PHE A 264 -5.15 18.71 14.79
CA PHE A 264 -4.38 18.14 13.68
C PHE A 264 -3.15 18.98 13.31
N SER A 265 -2.64 19.81 14.24
CA SER A 265 -1.47 20.63 13.96
C SER A 265 -0.21 19.76 13.78
N PRO A 266 0.74 20.15 12.91
CA PRO A 266 1.97 19.39 12.66
C PRO A 266 2.75 19.02 13.94
N PHE A 267 2.73 19.90 14.94
CA PHE A 267 3.50 19.75 16.18
C PHE A 267 2.68 19.21 17.36
N TYR A 268 1.39 18.91 17.16
CA TYR A 268 0.54 18.37 18.20
C TYR A 268 0.78 16.88 18.41
N PHE A 269 0.86 16.44 19.67
CA PHE A 269 0.90 15.02 20.01
C PHE A 269 -0.10 14.74 21.14
N VAL A 270 -0.80 13.61 21.03
CA VAL A 270 -1.77 13.16 22.02
C VAL A 270 -1.12 13.04 23.40
N LYS A 271 -1.82 13.43 24.46
CA LYS A 271 -1.33 13.27 25.85
C LYS A 271 -1.07 11.80 26.15
N LYS A 272 0.05 11.51 26.82
CA LYS A 272 0.43 10.12 27.16
C LYS A 272 -0.65 9.48 28.03
N GLY A 273 -1.12 8.30 27.65
CA GLY A 273 -2.15 7.56 28.38
C GLY A 273 -3.60 8.02 28.13
N ALA A 274 -3.83 9.02 27.28
CA ALA A 274 -5.18 9.52 27.01
C ALA A 274 -6.09 8.48 26.34
N VAL A 275 -5.52 7.51 25.61
CA VAL A 275 -6.26 6.38 25.03
C VAL A 275 -6.86 5.51 26.13
N TYR A 276 -6.08 5.15 27.16
CA TYR A 276 -6.56 4.35 28.28
C TYR A 276 -7.59 5.08 29.13
N GLU A 277 -7.38 6.38 29.38
CA GLU A 277 -8.36 7.21 30.09
C GLU A 277 -9.69 7.29 29.31
N ALA A 278 -9.62 7.41 27.97
CA ALA A 278 -10.78 7.38 27.11
C ALA A 278 -11.48 6.01 27.11
N GLU A 279 -10.73 4.92 27.04
CA GLU A 279 -11.28 3.56 27.12
C GLU A 279 -11.93 3.30 28.48
N GLU A 280 -11.31 3.68 29.60
CA GLU A 280 -11.89 3.53 30.93
C GLU A 280 -13.19 4.33 31.10
N THR A 281 -13.21 5.58 30.62
CA THR A 281 -14.41 6.41 30.67
C THR A 281 -15.50 5.89 29.73
N PHE A 282 -15.14 5.21 28.63
CA PHE A 282 -16.07 4.50 27.76
C PHE A 282 -16.66 3.26 28.45
N MET A 283 -15.81 2.45 29.11
CA MET A 283 -16.22 1.21 29.79
C MET A 283 -17.23 1.45 30.93
N LYS A 284 -17.15 2.61 31.59
CA LYS A 284 -18.07 3.04 32.65
C LYS A 284 -19.47 3.43 32.15
N ARG A 285 -19.71 3.49 30.84
CA ARG A 285 -20.99 3.92 30.25
C ARG A 285 -21.97 2.77 30.03
N ASN A 286 -23.21 3.16 29.73
CA ASN A 286 -24.31 2.26 29.45
C ASN A 286 -23.94 1.20 28.39
N HIS A 287 -24.41 -0.03 28.60
CA HIS A 287 -24.00 -1.23 27.87
C HIS A 287 -24.21 -1.15 26.34
N ASN A 288 -25.25 -0.45 25.87
CA ASN A 288 -25.53 -0.24 24.45
C ASN A 288 -24.43 0.55 23.70
N HIS A 289 -23.56 1.28 24.40
CA HIS A 289 -22.44 1.98 23.78
C HIS A 289 -21.24 1.05 23.47
N ARG A 290 -21.17 -0.14 24.06
CA ARG A 290 -20.00 -1.04 23.94
C ARG A 290 -19.82 -1.65 22.54
N HIS A 291 -20.88 -1.66 21.73
CA HIS A 291 -20.85 -2.11 20.35
C HIS A 291 -20.84 -0.97 19.32
N ALA A 292 -20.53 0.25 19.75
CA ALA A 292 -20.49 1.41 18.87
C ALA A 292 -19.47 1.23 17.72
N ILE A 293 -19.87 1.62 16.51
CA ILE A 293 -19.00 1.51 15.34
C ILE A 293 -17.87 2.52 15.43
N ARG A 294 -16.64 2.03 15.29
CA ARG A 294 -15.43 2.84 15.43
C ARG A 294 -15.19 3.66 14.18
N VAL A 295 -15.01 4.97 14.33
CA VAL A 295 -14.80 5.90 13.21
C VAL A 295 -13.72 6.92 13.56
N ILE A 296 -13.28 7.69 12.57
CA ILE A 296 -12.22 8.71 12.74
C ILE A 296 -12.74 9.94 13.52
N ALA A 297 -11.82 10.76 14.02
CA ALA A 297 -12.15 11.96 14.80
C ALA A 297 -12.77 13.08 13.94
N ALA A 298 -14.00 13.48 14.26
CA ALA A 298 -14.64 14.70 13.73
C ALA A 298 -15.20 15.56 14.86
N THR A 299 -15.34 16.88 14.66
CA THR A 299 -16.04 17.78 15.63
C THR A 299 -17.49 18.02 15.24
N HIS A 300 -17.84 17.89 13.96
CA HIS A 300 -19.22 17.97 13.48
C HIS A 300 -19.76 16.59 13.15
N HIS A 301 -20.97 16.30 13.63
CA HIS A 301 -21.56 14.97 13.61
C HIS A 301 -22.90 14.98 12.88
N HIS A 302 -23.16 13.90 12.15
CA HIS A 302 -24.46 13.59 11.57
C HIS A 302 -25.17 12.47 12.36
N TYR A 303 -24.60 12.03 13.50
CA TYR A 303 -24.93 10.79 14.21
C TYR A 303 -24.90 10.96 15.72
N ASN A 304 -25.56 10.06 16.44
CA ASN A 304 -25.39 9.91 17.88
C ASN A 304 -23.95 9.47 18.21
N MET A 305 -23.29 10.26 19.06
CA MET A 305 -21.88 10.13 19.38
C MET A 305 -21.68 9.78 20.84
N VAL A 306 -20.71 8.91 21.13
CA VAL A 306 -20.27 8.67 22.51
C VAL A 306 -19.17 9.68 22.83
N GLU A 307 -19.54 10.88 23.28
CA GLU A 307 -18.60 12.00 23.56
C GLU A 307 -17.85 11.81 24.87
N GLY A 308 -16.56 12.14 24.97
CA GLY A 308 -15.83 12.15 26.25
C GLY A 308 -16.47 13.08 27.31
N LEU A 309 -16.11 12.91 28.59
CA LEU A 309 -16.59 13.78 29.68
C LEU A 309 -16.07 15.23 29.61
N THR A 310 -15.20 15.55 28.64
CA THR A 310 -14.52 16.83 28.51
C THR A 310 -14.90 17.52 27.20
N ASN A 311 -15.25 18.81 27.29
CA ASN A 311 -15.67 19.66 26.16
C ASN A 311 -14.52 20.46 25.51
N GLN A 312 -13.26 20.16 25.85
CA GLN A 312 -12.10 20.90 25.32
C GLN A 312 -11.67 20.31 23.96
N ARG A 313 -12.39 20.62 22.89
CA ARG A 313 -12.06 20.15 21.53
C ARG A 313 -12.04 21.29 20.53
N GLY A 314 -11.01 21.34 19.68
CA GLY A 314 -10.96 22.24 18.53
C GLY A 314 -11.90 21.81 17.39
N ASP A 315 -12.07 22.65 16.37
CA ASP A 315 -12.80 22.28 15.15
C ASP A 315 -11.96 21.33 14.28
N LEU A 316 -12.35 20.05 14.24
CA LEU A 316 -11.73 18.96 13.50
C LEU A 316 -12.62 18.63 12.31
N SER A 317 -12.47 19.43 11.27
CA SER A 317 -13.14 19.21 9.98
C SER A 317 -12.33 18.30 9.06
N HIS A 318 -13.05 17.50 8.26
CA HIS A 318 -12.45 16.58 7.29
C HIS A 318 -12.31 17.15 5.89
N ASN A 319 -12.66 18.42 5.65
CA ASN A 319 -12.52 19.06 4.33
C ASN A 319 -11.07 19.00 3.84
N TRP A 320 -10.11 19.24 4.72
CA TRP A 320 -8.69 19.11 4.41
C TRP A 320 -8.27 17.65 4.19
N SER A 321 -8.86 16.69 4.92
CA SER A 321 -8.61 15.26 4.71
C SER A 321 -9.03 14.80 3.31
N LEU A 322 -10.16 15.30 2.80
CA LEU A 322 -10.62 15.04 1.43
C LEU A 322 -9.66 15.65 0.40
N GLY A 323 -9.29 16.92 0.58
CA GLY A 323 -8.34 17.60 -0.29
C GLY A 323 -6.99 16.89 -0.35
N LEU A 324 -6.50 16.41 0.79
CA LEU A 324 -5.25 15.66 0.88
C LEU A 324 -5.31 14.37 0.07
N ILE A 325 -6.35 13.55 0.21
CA ILE A 325 -6.48 12.31 -0.58
C ILE A 325 -6.64 12.65 -2.06
N ALA A 326 -7.43 13.66 -2.41
CA ALA A 326 -7.67 14.04 -3.79
C ALA A 326 -6.39 14.52 -4.49
N ILE A 327 -5.62 15.42 -3.87
CA ILE A 327 -4.37 15.95 -4.41
C ILE A 327 -3.31 14.86 -4.54
N THR A 328 -3.13 14.04 -3.49
CA THR A 328 -2.13 12.96 -3.52
C THR A 328 -2.49 11.89 -4.55
N THR A 329 -3.78 11.54 -4.66
CA THR A 329 -4.27 10.63 -5.70
C THR A 329 -4.09 11.20 -7.10
N LEU A 330 -4.32 12.50 -7.30
CA LEU A 330 -4.09 13.16 -8.59
C LEU A 330 -2.62 13.06 -9.03
N PHE A 331 -1.68 13.31 -8.12
CA PHE A 331 -0.25 13.19 -8.44
C PHE A 331 0.15 11.75 -8.82
N ILE A 332 -0.37 10.76 -8.09
CA ILE A 332 -0.11 9.35 -8.42
C ILE A 332 -0.76 8.98 -9.76
N PHE A 333 -2.00 9.43 -9.99
CA PHE A 333 -2.74 9.21 -11.23
C PHE A 333 -1.98 9.74 -12.45
N VAL A 334 -1.41 10.95 -12.38
CA VAL A 334 -0.58 11.53 -13.46
C VAL A 334 0.62 10.62 -13.76
N GLY A 335 1.32 10.14 -12.73
CA GLY A 335 2.43 9.18 -12.90
C GLY A 335 1.99 7.87 -13.56
N SER A 336 0.87 7.29 -13.10
CA SER A 336 0.29 6.08 -13.70
C SER A 336 -0.16 6.29 -15.14
N LEU A 337 -0.72 7.46 -15.47
CA LEU A 337 -1.15 7.81 -16.83
C LEU A 337 0.05 7.94 -17.77
N CYS A 338 1.11 8.62 -17.36
CA CYS A 338 2.34 8.70 -18.14
C CYS A 338 2.93 7.30 -18.39
N ARG A 339 2.92 6.43 -17.36
CA ARG A 339 3.36 5.03 -17.49
C ARG A 339 2.52 4.26 -18.49
N LEU A 340 1.21 4.39 -18.43
CA LEU A 340 0.30 3.78 -19.40
C LEU A 340 0.65 4.21 -20.83
N ILE A 341 0.83 5.51 -21.05
CA ILE A 341 1.18 6.06 -22.36
C ILE A 341 2.48 5.43 -22.87
N VAL A 342 3.52 5.35 -22.04
CA VAL A 342 4.81 4.75 -22.41
C VAL A 342 4.66 3.26 -22.74
N CYS A 343 3.92 2.48 -21.94
CA CYS A 343 3.67 1.07 -22.22
C CYS A 343 2.92 0.83 -23.54
N PHE A 344 2.01 1.74 -23.92
CA PHE A 344 1.24 1.65 -25.17
C PHE A 344 1.97 2.21 -26.38
N GLN A 345 2.98 3.07 -26.19
CA GLN A 345 3.85 3.49 -27.28
C GLN A 345 4.59 2.28 -27.88
N ASP A 346 4.94 1.29 -27.04
CA ASP A 346 5.64 0.06 -27.44
C ASP A 346 6.82 0.34 -28.39
N ARG A 347 7.66 1.31 -28.00
CA ARG A 347 8.82 1.75 -28.80
C ARG A 347 10.10 1.20 -28.20
N TYR A 348 11.08 1.01 -29.06
CA TYR A 348 12.45 0.83 -28.62
C TYR A 348 13.02 2.14 -28.06
N THR A 349 14.01 2.03 -27.17
CA THR A 349 14.68 3.18 -26.55
C THR A 349 15.27 4.14 -27.58
N ARG A 350 15.73 3.62 -28.73
CA ARG A 350 16.23 4.45 -29.83
C ARG A 350 15.21 5.40 -30.44
N GLU A 351 13.93 5.07 -30.31
CA GLU A 351 12.78 5.83 -30.82
C GLU A 351 11.95 6.41 -29.65
N GLN A 352 12.59 6.56 -28.47
CA GLN A 352 11.90 6.98 -27.25
C GLN A 352 11.26 8.36 -27.41
N SER A 353 10.10 8.53 -26.77
CA SER A 353 9.44 9.82 -26.67
C SER A 353 10.02 10.64 -25.51
N ARG A 354 9.76 11.95 -25.49
CA ARG A 354 10.18 12.84 -24.39
C ARG A 354 9.63 12.45 -23.02
N LEU A 355 8.55 11.65 -22.98
CA LEU A 355 8.02 11.12 -21.72
C LEU A 355 8.95 10.09 -21.07
N CYS A 356 9.85 9.50 -21.86
CA CYS A 356 10.86 8.56 -21.38
C CYS A 356 12.12 9.26 -20.87
N ASP A 357 12.25 10.58 -21.02
CA ASP A 357 13.43 11.32 -20.57
C ASP A 357 13.65 11.13 -19.05
N PRO A 358 14.91 11.02 -18.58
CA PRO A 358 15.25 10.90 -17.16
C PRO A 358 14.55 11.94 -16.27
N VAL A 359 14.45 13.17 -16.78
CA VAL A 359 13.79 14.29 -16.08
C VAL A 359 12.33 13.98 -15.74
N ALA A 360 11.58 13.34 -16.64
CA ALA A 360 10.19 12.99 -16.41
C ALA A 360 10.04 12.02 -15.23
N MET A 361 10.92 11.02 -15.14
CA MET A 361 10.95 10.08 -14.02
C MET A 361 11.24 10.77 -12.69
N TYR A 362 12.24 11.66 -12.64
CA TYR A 362 12.58 12.40 -11.43
C TYR A 362 11.46 13.35 -10.97
N ILE A 363 10.67 13.89 -11.90
CA ILE A 363 9.50 14.68 -11.55
C ILE A 363 8.39 13.77 -11.00
N LEU A 364 8.01 12.73 -11.75
CA LEU A 364 6.85 11.90 -11.44
C LEU A 364 7.06 10.99 -10.23
N TRP A 365 8.21 10.31 -10.15
CA TRP A 365 8.52 9.34 -9.09
C TRP A 365 9.40 9.93 -7.98
N GLY A 366 10.03 11.07 -8.23
CA GLY A 366 10.81 11.80 -7.24
C GLY A 366 10.02 12.95 -6.63
N LEU A 367 9.95 14.09 -7.33
CA LEU A 367 9.43 15.35 -6.81
C LEU A 367 7.98 15.26 -6.35
N LEU A 368 7.07 14.76 -7.19
CA LEU A 368 5.64 14.66 -6.84
C LEU A 368 5.45 13.78 -5.61
N GLU A 369 6.19 12.69 -5.52
CA GLU A 369 6.10 11.77 -4.39
C GLU A 369 6.73 12.31 -3.11
N VAL A 370 7.79 13.12 -3.20
CA VAL A 370 8.29 13.91 -2.06
C VAL A 370 7.20 14.87 -1.57
N ILE A 371 6.51 15.57 -2.48
CA ILE A 371 5.41 16.47 -2.12
C ILE A 371 4.27 15.70 -1.43
N ILE A 372 3.89 14.53 -1.93
CA ILE A 372 2.89 13.65 -1.29
C ILE A 372 3.27 13.35 0.17
N ASN A 373 4.53 12.97 0.41
CA ASN A 373 4.99 12.66 1.76
C ASN A 373 4.98 13.88 2.68
N VAL A 374 5.40 15.04 2.18
CA VAL A 374 5.30 16.30 2.93
C VAL A 374 3.85 16.61 3.28
N LEU A 375 2.91 16.41 2.35
CA LEU A 375 1.47 16.59 2.61
C LEU A 375 0.97 15.62 3.69
N TYR A 376 1.45 14.37 3.71
CA TYR A 376 1.07 13.42 4.76
C TYR A 376 1.59 13.82 6.15
N ILE A 377 2.84 14.29 6.22
CA ILE A 377 3.49 14.72 7.46
C ILE A 377 2.84 16.01 7.98
N VAL A 378 2.77 17.05 7.16
CA VAL A 378 2.18 18.35 7.54
C VAL A 378 0.68 18.22 7.78
N GLY A 379 0.01 17.41 6.97
CA GLY A 379 -1.41 17.12 7.14
C GLY A 379 -1.73 16.29 8.38
N ARG A 380 -0.73 15.71 9.07
CA ARG A 380 -0.90 14.78 10.19
C ARG A 380 -1.95 13.73 9.91
N VAL A 381 -1.73 13.00 8.81
CA VAL A 381 -2.63 11.92 8.36
C VAL A 381 -2.78 10.85 9.43
N ASP A 382 -1.72 10.62 10.22
CA ASP A 382 -1.74 9.74 11.40
C ASP A 382 -2.88 10.10 12.35
N LEU A 383 -3.07 11.39 12.66
CA LEU A 383 -4.14 11.85 13.56
C LEU A 383 -5.49 11.94 12.85
N ARG A 384 -5.53 12.50 11.63
CA ARG A 384 -6.77 12.76 10.88
C ARG A 384 -7.54 11.50 10.54
N PHE A 385 -6.82 10.41 10.32
CA PHE A 385 -7.39 9.14 9.92
C PHE A 385 -7.27 8.09 11.02
N TYR A 386 -6.86 8.47 12.23
CA TYR A 386 -6.78 7.54 13.34
C TYR A 386 -8.16 6.94 13.65
N ARG A 387 -8.19 5.62 13.82
CA ARG A 387 -9.37 4.85 14.21
C ARG A 387 -9.02 4.08 15.48
N PRO A 388 -9.81 4.17 16.57
CA PRO A 388 -9.56 3.42 17.79
C PRO A 388 -9.56 1.90 17.60
N ASP A 389 -8.83 1.20 18.45
CA ASP A 389 -8.76 -0.27 18.47
C ASP A 389 -10.06 -0.91 18.99
N ILE A 390 -10.18 -2.23 18.81
CA ILE A 390 -11.34 -3.01 19.29
C ILE A 390 -11.21 -3.19 20.80
N LEU A 391 -12.29 -2.96 21.54
CA LEU A 391 -12.33 -3.28 22.97
C LEU A 391 -12.18 -4.80 23.19
N PRO A 392 -11.42 -5.24 24.21
CA PRO A 392 -11.22 -6.66 24.48
C PRO A 392 -12.53 -7.46 24.55
N ALA A 393 -12.54 -8.69 24.02
CA ALA A 393 -13.74 -9.54 23.96
C ALA A 393 -14.40 -9.73 25.34
N LYS A 394 -13.58 -9.87 26.38
CA LYS A 394 -14.02 -9.98 27.78
C LYS A 394 -14.87 -8.79 28.24
N VAL A 395 -14.59 -7.57 27.75
CA VAL A 395 -15.32 -6.34 28.10
C VAL A 395 -16.62 -6.22 27.30
N ARG A 396 -16.62 -6.70 26.04
CA ARG A 396 -17.80 -6.74 25.18
C ARG A 396 -18.83 -7.79 25.64
N ALA A 397 -18.35 -8.90 26.23
CA ALA A 397 -19.18 -10.02 26.66
C ALA A 397 -19.86 -9.85 28.02
N ILE A 398 -19.61 -8.76 28.77
CA ILE A 398 -20.26 -8.51 30.06
C ILE A 398 -21.72 -8.10 29.80
N ILE A 399 -22.61 -9.10 29.83
CA ILE A 399 -24.06 -8.92 29.70
C ILE A 399 -24.59 -8.38 31.04
N THR A 400 -25.12 -7.17 31.03
CA THR A 400 -25.72 -6.56 32.24
C THR A 400 -27.22 -6.88 32.28
N ALA A 401 -27.85 -7.00 33.46
CA ALA A 401 -29.26 -7.42 33.62
C ALA A 401 -30.32 -6.58 32.85
N GLN A 402 -29.99 -5.37 32.40
CA GLN A 402 -30.85 -4.59 31.47
C GLN A 402 -30.91 -5.20 30.06
N GLN A 403 -29.87 -5.91 29.64
CA GLN A 403 -29.75 -6.51 28.32
C GLN A 403 -30.70 -7.71 28.16
N SER A 404 -30.94 -8.50 29.22
CA SER A 404 -31.97 -9.55 29.21
C SER A 404 -33.41 -9.03 29.03
N ILE A 405 -33.64 -7.73 29.28
CA ILE A 405 -34.96 -7.10 29.17
C ILE A 405 -35.13 -6.41 27.80
N GLU A 406 -34.08 -5.80 27.23
CA GLU A 406 -34.16 -5.17 25.89
C GLU A 406 -33.96 -6.17 24.74
N GLN A 407 -33.29 -7.31 24.97
CA GLN A 407 -33.04 -8.33 23.95
C GLN A 407 -34.31 -9.11 23.57
N SER A 408 -35.40 -9.05 24.34
CA SER A 408 -36.71 -9.59 23.91
C SER A 408 -37.36 -8.78 22.80
N ASP A 409 -37.02 -7.50 22.67
CA ASP A 409 -37.66 -6.59 21.70
C ASP A 409 -36.78 -6.29 20.47
N ALA A 410 -35.46 -6.51 20.53
CA ALA A 410 -34.49 -6.17 19.48
C ALA A 410 -33.73 -7.37 18.86
N SER A 411 -34.03 -8.61 19.28
CA SER A 411 -33.24 -9.83 18.97
C SER A 411 -33.21 -10.28 17.51
N SER A 412 -33.84 -9.60 16.56
CA SER A 412 -33.88 -10.05 15.16
C SER A 412 -32.88 -9.39 14.21
N GLU A 413 -32.25 -8.23 14.55
CA GLU A 413 -31.39 -7.50 13.59
C GLU A 413 -29.91 -7.37 13.98
N PHE A 414 -29.51 -7.57 15.26
CA PHE A 414 -28.14 -7.26 15.71
C PHE A 414 -27.18 -8.46 15.74
N ASP A 415 -27.67 -9.67 16.00
CA ASP A 415 -26.85 -10.88 16.11
C ASP A 415 -26.16 -11.28 14.79
N GLN A 416 -26.58 -10.71 13.66
CA GLN A 416 -25.96 -10.95 12.34
C GLN A 416 -24.67 -10.13 12.09
N TYR A 417 -24.37 -9.11 12.91
CA TYR A 417 -23.21 -8.23 12.69
C TYR A 417 -22.00 -8.54 13.59
N SER A 418 -22.20 -9.18 14.75
CA SER A 418 -21.11 -9.42 15.73
C SER A 418 -20.61 -10.86 15.80
N SER A 419 -21.36 -11.83 15.28
CA SER A 419 -21.11 -13.26 15.53
C SER A 419 -20.08 -13.92 14.61
N GLU A 420 -19.53 -13.19 13.63
CA GLU A 420 -18.71 -13.82 12.60
C GLU A 420 -17.33 -13.12 12.40
N GLU A 421 -16.87 -12.30 13.35
CA GLU A 421 -15.46 -11.84 13.43
C GLU A 421 -14.54 -12.87 14.13
N GLU A 422 -15.09 -13.93 14.72
CA GLU A 422 -14.35 -15.09 15.20
C GLU A 422 -14.40 -16.19 14.15
N ILE A 423 -13.35 -16.28 13.32
CA ILE A 423 -12.73 -17.52 12.78
C ILE A 423 -11.62 -17.02 11.85
N SER A 424 -10.42 -16.93 12.40
CA SER A 424 -9.14 -16.87 11.69
C SER A 424 -8.06 -16.75 12.77
N ASP A 425 -7.74 -17.87 13.42
CA ASP A 425 -6.44 -18.12 14.06
C ASP A 425 -6.46 -19.51 14.72
N THR A 426 -6.34 -20.58 13.92
CA THR A 426 -5.61 -21.81 14.30
C THR A 426 -5.42 -22.75 13.09
N GLU A 427 -4.23 -22.72 12.49
CA GLU A 427 -3.55 -23.92 11.95
C GLU A 427 -2.37 -24.15 12.92
N SER A 428 -1.93 -25.33 13.34
CA SER A 428 -2.04 -26.70 12.84
C SER A 428 -1.53 -27.65 13.94
N SER A 429 -2.16 -28.81 14.12
CA SER A 429 -1.48 -30.01 14.66
C SER A 429 -2.27 -31.25 14.23
N GLU A 430 -1.52 -32.22 13.71
CA GLU A 430 -1.91 -33.46 13.05
C GLU A 430 -2.73 -34.42 13.94
N GLY A 431 -3.45 -35.37 13.31
CA GLY A 431 -3.88 -36.59 14.02
C GLY A 431 -5.12 -37.30 13.48
N PHE A 432 -4.89 -38.23 12.55
CA PHE A 432 -5.78 -39.28 12.06
C PHE A 432 -6.18 -40.28 13.18
N ASP A 433 -7.48 -40.61 13.38
CA ASP A 433 -8.02 -41.99 13.44
C ASP A 433 -9.57 -42.08 13.59
N LEU A 434 -10.09 -43.29 13.36
CA LEU A 434 -11.45 -43.71 12.96
C LEU A 434 -12.44 -44.13 14.10
N THR A 435 -13.72 -43.74 13.94
CA THR A 435 -14.98 -44.47 14.32
C THR A 435 -15.43 -44.53 15.82
N PRO A 436 -16.64 -45.04 16.18
CA PRO A 436 -17.81 -44.19 16.45
C PRO A 436 -18.59 -44.49 17.78
N ASN A 437 -19.55 -43.62 18.10
CA ASN A 437 -20.79 -43.93 18.84
C ASN A 437 -20.70 -44.30 20.35
N VAL A 438 -20.99 -43.34 21.25
CA VAL A 438 -21.63 -43.61 22.56
C VAL A 438 -22.54 -42.44 22.96
N GLN A 439 -23.85 -42.70 23.00
CA GLN A 439 -24.81 -41.92 23.79
C GLN A 439 -24.56 -42.16 25.29
N LYS A 440 -24.61 -41.12 26.13
CA LYS A 440 -25.42 -41.12 27.37
C LYS A 440 -25.43 -39.78 28.11
N GLU A 441 -26.67 -39.34 28.35
CA GLU A 441 -27.26 -38.87 29.62
C GLU A 441 -26.61 -37.73 30.41
N GLY A 442 -27.46 -36.78 30.79
CA GLY A 442 -27.09 -35.51 31.39
C GLY A 442 -26.76 -35.55 32.87
N PHE A 443 -26.16 -34.46 33.33
CA PHE A 443 -26.13 -34.07 34.73
C PHE A 443 -26.04 -32.54 34.79
N VAL A 444 -27.13 -31.92 35.26
CA VAL A 444 -27.16 -30.53 35.70
C VAL A 444 -26.38 -30.46 37.01
N LYS A 445 -25.31 -29.66 37.08
CA LYS A 445 -24.67 -29.27 38.34
C LYS A 445 -24.76 -27.75 38.53
N ASN A 446 -25.23 -27.38 39.72
CA ASN A 446 -25.50 -26.03 40.18
C ASN A 446 -24.22 -25.20 40.38
N ALA A 447 -24.30 -23.93 39.97
CA ALA A 447 -23.22 -22.94 39.97
C ALA A 447 -22.91 -22.33 41.35
N LYS A 448 -22.69 -23.14 42.39
CA LYS A 448 -22.40 -22.64 43.75
C LYS A 448 -21.20 -23.27 44.47
N GLU A 449 -20.37 -24.04 43.76
CA GLU A 449 -19.20 -24.74 44.33
C GLU A 449 -17.87 -24.43 43.61
N LEU A 450 -17.79 -23.39 42.78
CA LEU A 450 -16.57 -23.01 42.04
C LEU A 450 -15.90 -21.72 42.54
N GLU A 451 -16.31 -21.22 43.72
CA GLU A 451 -15.90 -19.90 44.24
C GLU A 451 -14.92 -19.99 45.42
N SER A 452 -14.14 -21.08 45.57
CA SER A 452 -13.22 -21.21 46.71
C SER A 452 -11.81 -21.72 46.39
N ASP A 453 -11.32 -21.60 45.15
CA ASP A 453 -10.02 -22.20 44.81
C ASP A 453 -9.24 -21.41 43.76
N TYR A 454 -9.01 -20.11 43.97
CA TYR A 454 -7.99 -19.32 43.26
C TYR A 454 -7.51 -18.15 44.12
N ASP A 455 -6.94 -18.47 45.28
CA ASP A 455 -6.04 -17.59 46.03
C ASP A 455 -4.78 -18.40 46.32
N GLU A 456 -3.84 -18.44 45.37
CA GLU A 456 -2.39 -18.50 45.59
C GLU A 456 -1.65 -18.63 44.25
N GLU A 457 -0.41 -18.12 44.24
CA GLU A 457 0.60 -18.27 43.19
C GLU A 457 0.43 -17.48 41.88
N PHE A 458 1.17 -16.38 41.73
CA PHE A 458 2.35 -16.34 40.85
C PHE A 458 3.17 -15.06 41.12
N ARG A 459 4.28 -15.23 41.84
CA ARG A 459 5.46 -14.36 41.81
C ARG A 459 6.40 -14.93 40.74
N PHE A 460 6.74 -14.15 39.72
CA PHE A 460 8.10 -13.84 39.23
C PHE A 460 8.00 -13.00 37.95
#